data_AF-A0AAW7XIE6-F1
#
_entry.id   AF-A0AAW7XIE6-F1
#
_cell.length_a   1.000
_cell.length_b   1.000
_cell.length_c   1.000
_cell.angle_alpha   90.00
_cell.angle_beta   90.00
_cell.angle_gamma   90.00
#
_symmetry.space_group_name_H-M   'P 1'
#
loop_
_entity.id
_entity.type
_entity.pdbx_description
1 polymer ?
#
loop_
_entity_poly.entity_id
_entity_poly.type
_entity_poly.pdbx_seq_one_letter_code
_entity_poly.pdbx_strand_id
1 'polypeptide(L)'
;MQEYRLLGTVTTSLTRQELATHLQALGWRILSADDEETLLHNSPVMLALDSETESSAHLSKINSILLSASYEGEPATIEPLINELIRLSSNDEKPLQFSIDLFGDAARLVRRFIG
;
A
#
# COMPACT_ATOMS: atom_id res chain seq x y z
N MET A 1 -5.39 22.67 -4.37
CA MET A 1 -4.27 21.72 -4.35
C MET A 1 -4.73 20.48 -5.10
N GLN A 2 -3.83 19.77 -5.80
CA GLN A 2 -4.20 18.54 -6.50
C GLN A 2 -4.15 17.38 -5.50
N GLU A 3 -5.25 16.63 -5.38
CA GLU A 3 -5.32 15.40 -4.62
C GLU A 3 -4.92 14.23 -5.52
N TYR A 4 -4.05 13.37 -5.03
CA TYR A 4 -3.63 12.15 -5.72
C TYR A 4 -4.16 10.92 -5.01
N ARG A 5 -4.47 9.87 -5.78
CA ARG A 5 -4.91 8.59 -5.25
C ARG A 5 -4.07 7.44 -5.78
N LEU A 6 -3.64 6.57 -4.89
CA LEU A 6 -2.97 5.31 -5.20
C LEU A 6 -3.87 4.17 -4.77
N LEU A 7 -4.23 3.31 -5.71
CA LEU A 7 -4.97 2.08 -5.47
C LEU A 7 -4.08 0.90 -5.82
N GLY A 8 -3.92 -0.05 -4.92
CA GLY A 8 -3.03 -1.17 -5.19
C GLY A 8 -3.27 -2.36 -4.30
N THR A 9 -2.43 -3.36 -4.49
CA THR A 9 -2.44 -4.61 -3.77
C THR A 9 -0.99 -4.95 -3.45
N VAL A 10 -0.73 -5.18 -2.16
CA VAL A 10 0.57 -5.69 -1.70
C VAL A 10 0.45 -7.18 -1.43
N THR A 11 1.36 -7.95 -1.99
CA THR A 11 1.49 -9.39 -1.75
C THR A 11 2.59 -9.59 -0.71
N THR A 12 2.26 -10.04 0.48
CA THR A 12 3.20 -10.13 1.61
C THR A 12 2.89 -11.34 2.48
N SER A 13 3.84 -11.79 3.30
CA SER A 13 3.60 -12.80 4.34
C SER A 13 2.90 -12.22 5.57
N LEU A 14 2.83 -10.89 5.69
CA LEU A 14 2.18 -10.21 6.80
C LEU A 14 0.66 -10.22 6.64
N THR A 15 -0.05 -10.40 7.73
CA THR A 15 -1.47 -10.02 7.82
C THR A 15 -1.61 -8.50 7.78
N ARG A 16 -2.83 -8.00 7.53
CA ARG A 16 -3.17 -6.58 7.56
C ARG A 16 -2.81 -5.92 8.88
N GLN A 17 -3.06 -6.61 9.99
CA GLN A 17 -2.74 -6.11 11.33
C GLN A 17 -1.22 -6.04 11.57
N GLU A 18 -0.47 -7.02 11.09
CA GLU A 18 1.00 -7.01 11.16
C GLU A 18 1.60 -5.91 10.28
N LEU A 19 1.07 -5.73 9.06
CA LEU A 19 1.47 -4.63 8.17
C LEU A 19 1.17 -3.26 8.80
N ALA A 20 -0.01 -3.08 9.38
CA ALA A 20 -0.37 -1.85 10.09
C ALA A 20 0.56 -1.57 11.28
N THR A 21 0.89 -2.61 12.06
CA THR A 21 1.82 -2.52 13.19
C THR A 21 3.23 -2.15 12.72
N HIS A 22 3.67 -2.73 11.60
CA HIS A 22 4.96 -2.40 10.98
C HIS A 22 5.01 -0.94 10.51
N LEU A 23 3.96 -0.47 9.82
CA LEU A 23 3.85 0.93 9.41
C LEU A 23 3.80 1.88 10.62
N GLN A 24 3.12 1.47 11.71
CA GLN A 24 3.10 2.24 12.95
C GLN A 24 4.51 2.42 13.54
N ALA A 25 5.34 1.37 13.50
CA ALA A 25 6.74 1.46 13.93
C ALA A 25 7.58 2.42 13.07
N LEU A 26 7.15 2.69 11.83
CA LEU A 26 7.77 3.66 10.92
C LEU A 26 7.19 5.08 11.05
N GLY A 27 6.36 5.33 12.07
CA GLY A 27 5.81 6.65 12.37
C GLY A 27 4.42 6.91 11.80
N TRP A 28 3.76 5.91 11.20
CA TRP A 28 2.35 6.03 10.86
C TRP A 28 1.48 6.01 12.10
N ARG A 29 0.42 6.83 12.11
CA ARG A 29 -0.58 6.81 13.16
C ARG A 29 -1.78 5.99 12.70
N ILE A 30 -2.14 4.94 13.43
CA ILE A 30 -3.41 4.25 13.24
C ILE A 30 -4.54 5.16 13.73
N LEU A 31 -5.49 5.48 12.85
CA LEU A 31 -6.67 6.29 13.15
C LEU A 31 -7.86 5.42 13.54
N SER A 32 -8.05 4.31 12.82
CA SER A 32 -9.04 3.26 13.12
C SER A 32 -8.52 1.91 12.66
N ALA A 33 -8.98 0.84 13.31
CA ALA A 33 -8.74 -0.53 12.91
C ALA A 33 -9.95 -1.36 13.31
N ASP A 34 -10.66 -1.92 12.33
CA ASP A 34 -11.75 -2.87 12.51
C ASP A 34 -11.53 -4.09 11.61
N ASP A 35 -12.49 -5.01 11.58
CA ASP A 35 -12.40 -6.27 10.84
C ASP A 35 -12.38 -6.07 9.32
N GLU A 36 -12.82 -4.91 8.80
CA GLU A 36 -12.94 -4.63 7.37
C GLU A 36 -11.82 -3.70 6.86
N GLU A 37 -11.50 -2.64 7.62
CA GLU A 37 -10.55 -1.59 7.23
C GLU A 37 -9.57 -1.21 8.37
N THR A 38 -8.34 -0.85 8.00
CA THR A 38 -7.40 -0.17 8.90
C THR A 38 -6.94 1.13 8.28
N LEU A 39 -7.29 2.25 8.91
CA LEU A 39 -6.90 3.59 8.46
C LEU A 39 -5.64 4.05 9.18
N LEU A 40 -4.63 4.43 8.39
CA LEU A 40 -3.37 4.99 8.85
C LEU A 40 -3.14 6.38 8.26
N HIS A 41 -2.41 7.20 9.01
CA HIS A 41 -2.03 8.54 8.60
C HIS A 41 -0.55 8.81 8.88
N ASN A 42 0.14 9.30 7.87
CA ASN A 42 1.48 9.85 7.97
C ASN A 42 1.56 11.07 7.04
N SER A 43 1.40 12.25 7.62
CA SER A 43 1.18 13.50 6.89
C SER A 43 2.20 13.68 5.75
N PRO A 44 1.76 13.98 4.51
CA PRO A 44 0.39 14.34 4.11
C PRO A 44 -0.42 13.16 3.54
N VAL A 45 -0.05 11.91 3.86
CA VAL A 45 -0.66 10.70 3.28
C VAL A 45 -1.64 10.06 4.25
N MET A 46 -2.84 9.78 3.74
CA MET A 46 -3.81 8.87 4.35
C MET A 46 -3.76 7.53 3.61
N LEU A 47 -3.80 6.42 4.34
CA LEU A 47 -3.74 5.06 3.80
C LEU A 47 -4.83 4.21 4.45
N ALA A 48 -5.66 3.57 3.64
CA ALA A 48 -6.52 2.48 4.05
C ALA A 48 -5.88 1.14 3.65
N LEU A 49 -5.86 0.20 4.60
CA LEU A 49 -5.63 -1.21 4.35
C LEU A 49 -6.98 -1.92 4.44
N ASP A 50 -7.46 -2.42 3.30
CA ASP A 50 -8.77 -3.03 3.17
C ASP A 50 -8.64 -4.57 3.10
N SER A 51 -9.55 -5.21 2.37
CA SER A 51 -9.66 -6.65 2.17
C SER A 51 -8.32 -7.39 2.14
N GLU A 52 -8.18 -8.36 3.04
CA GLU A 52 -7.09 -9.32 3.08
C GLU A 52 -7.56 -10.64 2.46
N THR A 53 -6.80 -11.15 1.49
CA THR A 53 -7.04 -12.47 0.89
C THR A 53 -5.83 -13.36 1.13
N GLU A 54 -6.04 -14.47 1.83
CA GLU A 54 -5.01 -15.46 2.10
C GLU A 54 -4.95 -16.48 0.96
N SER A 55 -3.76 -16.68 0.40
CA SER A 55 -3.48 -17.74 -0.57
C SER A 55 -2.41 -18.68 -0.01
N SER A 56 -2.74 -19.97 0.00
CA SER A 56 -1.80 -21.05 0.32
C SER A 56 -1.20 -21.59 -0.98
N ALA A 57 -0.30 -20.84 -1.61
CA ALA A 57 0.49 -21.33 -2.72
C ALA A 57 1.83 -21.85 -2.20
N HIS A 58 2.08 -23.16 -2.35
CA HIS A 58 3.38 -23.80 -2.06
C HIS A 58 3.99 -23.46 -0.68
N LEU A 59 3.58 -24.18 0.37
CA LEU A 59 4.23 -24.22 1.70
C LEU A 59 4.45 -22.87 2.42
N SER A 60 3.98 -21.74 1.86
CA SER A 60 4.10 -20.41 2.42
C SER A 60 2.72 -19.73 2.40
N LYS A 61 2.36 -19.10 3.52
CA LYS A 61 1.16 -18.28 3.64
C LYS A 61 1.45 -16.92 3.03
N ILE A 62 0.72 -16.57 1.98
CA ILE A 62 0.84 -15.29 1.29
C ILE A 62 -0.49 -14.57 1.37
N ASN A 63 -0.49 -13.35 1.89
CA ASN A 63 -1.64 -12.48 1.94
C ASN A 63 -1.55 -11.44 0.82
N SER A 64 -2.70 -11.12 0.27
CA SER A 64 -2.89 -10.04 -0.70
C SER A 64 -3.82 -9.01 -0.05
N ILE A 65 -3.27 -7.83 0.24
CA ILE A 65 -3.95 -6.74 0.96
C ILE A 65 -4.22 -5.60 -0.01
N LEU A 66 -5.47 -5.16 -0.08
CA LEU A 66 -5.87 -3.99 -0.87
C LEU A 66 -5.44 -2.70 -0.14
N LEU A 67 -4.90 -1.75 -0.91
CA LEU A 67 -4.37 -0.48 -0.44
C LEU A 67 -5.08 0.67 -1.16
N SER A 68 -5.52 1.66 -0.40
CA SER A 68 -6.01 2.94 -0.93
C SER A 68 -5.33 4.09 -0.21
N ALA A 69 -4.47 4.83 -0.90
CA ALA A 69 -3.79 5.99 -0.35
C ALA A 69 -4.25 7.28 -1.02
N SER A 70 -4.55 8.31 -0.24
CA SER A 70 -4.82 9.67 -0.71
C SER A 70 -3.80 10.64 -0.14
N TYR A 71 -3.27 11.52 -0.98
CA TYR A 71 -2.25 12.49 -0.55
C TYR A 71 -2.33 13.79 -1.35
N GLU A 72 -1.88 14.87 -0.72
CA GLU A 72 -1.73 16.18 -1.34
C GLU A 72 -0.24 16.53 -1.51
N GLY A 73 0.09 17.33 -2.51
CA GLY A 73 1.46 17.84 -2.71
C GLY A 73 2.02 17.48 -4.08
N GLU A 74 3.15 16.78 -4.10
CA GLU A 74 3.82 16.32 -5.32
C GLU A 74 3.65 14.80 -5.47
N PRO A 75 3.63 14.25 -6.70
CA PRO A 75 3.54 12.80 -6.89
C PRO A 75 4.62 11.99 -6.14
N ALA A 76 5.82 12.56 -5.96
CA ALA A 76 6.93 11.92 -5.24
C ALA A 76 6.68 11.74 -3.73
N THR A 77 5.70 12.43 -3.15
CA THR A 77 5.36 12.35 -1.73
C THR A 77 5.00 10.92 -1.28
N ILE A 78 4.49 10.09 -2.18
CA ILE A 78 4.10 8.70 -1.88
C ILE A 78 5.27 7.70 -1.97
N GLU A 79 6.44 8.10 -2.49
CA GLU A 79 7.59 7.20 -2.73
C GLU A 79 8.07 6.46 -1.46
N PRO A 80 8.16 7.07 -0.27
CA PRO A 80 8.57 6.36 0.94
C PRO A 80 7.65 5.18 1.28
N LEU A 81 6.34 5.35 1.11
CA LEU A 81 5.36 4.28 1.31
C LEU A 81 5.58 3.16 0.30
N ILE A 82 5.71 3.50 -0.99
CA ILE A 82 5.90 2.50 -2.06
C ILE A 82 7.17 1.69 -1.80
N ASN A 83 8.29 2.34 -1.47
CA ASN A 83 9.55 1.66 -1.21
C ASN A 83 9.45 0.68 -0.03
N GLU A 84 8.74 1.05 1.03
CA GLU A 84 8.51 0.16 2.16
C GLU A 84 7.62 -1.04 1.77
N LEU A 85 6.55 -0.81 1.02
CA LEU A 85 5.68 -1.88 0.54
C LEU A 85 6.40 -2.85 -0.40
N ILE A 86 7.30 -2.35 -1.27
CA ILE A 86 8.18 -3.19 -2.09
C ILE A 86 9.10 -4.02 -1.18
N ARG A 87 9.68 -3.44 -0.13
CA ARG A 87 10.56 -4.17 0.79
C ARG A 87 9.84 -5.30 1.53
N LEU A 88 8.57 -5.09 1.88
CA LEU A 88 7.73 -6.06 2.60
C LEU A 88 7.08 -7.11 1.69
N SER A 89 7.18 -6.92 0.38
CA SER A 89 6.57 -7.83 -0.57
C SER A 89 7.31 -9.15 -0.67
N SER A 90 6.56 -10.23 -0.84
CA SER A 90 7.12 -11.57 -1.02
C SER A 90 7.69 -11.72 -2.44
N ASN A 91 8.96 -12.15 -2.54
CA ASN A 91 9.78 -12.14 -3.75
C ASN A 91 9.34 -13.08 -4.90
N ASP A 92 8.33 -13.94 -4.72
CA ASP A 92 8.28 -15.13 -5.57
C ASP A 92 7.47 -15.03 -6.87
N GLU A 93 6.41 -14.22 -7.02
CA GLU A 93 5.75 -14.13 -8.34
C GLU A 93 5.12 -12.75 -8.69
N LYS A 94 4.62 -11.98 -7.71
CA LYS A 94 3.97 -10.65 -7.93
C LYS A 94 4.08 -9.75 -6.68
N PRO A 95 5.24 -9.12 -6.42
CA PRO A 95 5.53 -8.48 -5.14
C PRO A 95 4.55 -7.35 -4.77
N LEU A 96 4.30 -6.41 -5.68
CA LEU A 96 3.42 -5.27 -5.44
C LEU A 96 2.76 -4.87 -6.76
N GLN A 97 1.43 -4.73 -6.76
CA GLN A 97 0.68 -4.24 -7.93
C GLN A 97 -0.07 -2.98 -7.54
N PHE A 98 0.30 -1.84 -8.08
CA PHE A 98 -0.43 -0.60 -7.81
C PHE A 98 -0.75 0.13 -9.10
N SER A 99 -1.90 0.82 -9.10
CA SER A 99 -2.36 1.76 -10.10
C SER A 99 -2.55 3.10 -9.41
N ILE A 100 -1.86 4.13 -9.87
CA ILE A 100 -2.04 5.50 -9.37
C ILE A 100 -3.11 6.14 -10.24
N ASP A 101 -4.25 6.47 -9.65
CA ASP A 101 -5.30 7.24 -10.32
C ASP A 101 -5.02 8.73 -10.11
N LEU A 102 -4.52 9.35 -11.17
CA LEU A 102 -4.24 10.78 -11.25
C LEU A 102 -5.49 11.43 -11.87
N PHE A 103 -6.48 11.78 -11.06
CA PHE A 103 -7.64 12.54 -11.53
C PHE A 103 -7.15 13.83 -12.21
N GLY A 104 -7.24 13.88 -13.54
CA GLY A 104 -7.02 15.10 -14.32
C GLY A 104 -6.20 14.95 -15.60
N ASP A 105 -4.96 14.47 -15.52
CA ASP A 105 -4.08 14.30 -16.70
C ASP A 105 -2.74 13.65 -16.28
N ALA A 106 -2.59 12.32 -16.32
CA ALA A 106 -1.27 11.67 -16.38
C ALA A 106 -1.33 10.13 -16.43
N ALA A 107 -1.27 9.60 -17.64
CA ALA A 107 -0.74 8.25 -17.91
C ALA A 107 0.78 8.13 -17.62
N ARG A 108 1.36 8.95 -16.72
CA ARG A 108 2.81 9.19 -16.62
C ARG A 108 3.50 8.67 -15.36
N LEU A 109 2.79 8.06 -14.42
CA LEU A 109 3.40 7.42 -13.24
C LEU A 109 3.14 5.90 -13.13
N VAL A 110 2.72 5.26 -14.21
CA VAL A 110 2.41 3.80 -14.26
C VAL A 110 3.55 2.97 -14.87
N ARG A 111 4.75 3.53 -15.10
CA ARG A 111 5.88 2.77 -15.66
C ARG A 111 7.19 3.11 -14.96
N ARG A 112 7.84 2.09 -14.39
CA ARG A 112 8.91 2.08 -13.36
C ARG A 112 8.21 2.01 -12.01
N PHE A 113 7.99 0.85 -11.41
CA PHE A 113 9.01 -0.09 -10.96
C PHE A 113 8.51 -1.54 -11.10
N ILE A 114 8.79 -2.16 -12.24
CA ILE A 114 8.87 -3.63 -12.36
C ILE A 114 10.30 -3.86 -12.84
N GLY A 115 11.13 -4.35 -11.94
CA GLY A 115 12.50 -4.81 -12.19
C GLY A 115 12.68 -6.08 -11.39
#